data_AF-A0A6I6F530-F1
#
_entry.id   AF-A0A6I6F530-F1
#
_cell.length_a   1.000
_cell.length_b   1.000
_cell.length_c   1.000
_cell.angle_alpha   90.00
_cell.angle_beta   90.00
_cell.angle_gamma   90.00
#
_symmetry.space_group_name_H-M   'P 1'
#
loop_
_entity.id
_entity.type
_entity.pdbx_description
1 polymer ?
#
loop_
_entity_poly.entity_id
_entity_poly.type
_entity_poly.pdbx_seq_one_letter_code
_entity_poly.pdbx_strand_id
1 'polypeptide(L)'
;MKSWDKQRFIIKHGILEWGIPVAIIYAFIITLQEKDLNKLIFISDYFLINIAISCIAFSIGGYFFGYFMWKIRKKKPDKIE
;
A
#
# COMPACT_ATOMS: atom_id res chain seq x y z
N MET A 1 -2.37 16.48 -20.05
CA MET A 1 -1.47 15.71 -19.14
C MET A 1 -1.25 14.33 -19.72
N LYS A 2 0.00 13.90 -19.88
CA LYS A 2 0.35 12.62 -20.50
C LYS A 2 -0.12 11.46 -19.60
N SER A 3 -0.48 10.32 -20.20
CA SER A 3 -0.83 9.09 -19.47
C SER A 3 0.25 8.66 -18.46
N TRP A 4 1.51 8.93 -18.79
CA TRP A 4 2.68 8.72 -17.95
C TRP A 4 2.66 9.50 -16.63
N ASP A 5 2.18 10.75 -16.62
CA ASP A 5 2.10 11.56 -15.40
C ASP A 5 1.08 10.98 -14.41
N LYS A 6 -0.04 10.46 -14.95
CA LYS A 6 -1.08 9.78 -14.17
C LYS A 6 -0.51 8.50 -13.56
N GLN A 7 0.12 7.65 -14.35
CA GLN A 7 0.62 6.36 -13.88
C GLN A 7 1.74 6.53 -12.84
N ARG A 8 2.66 7.48 -13.07
CA ARG A 8 3.70 7.84 -12.09
C ARG A 8 3.11 8.36 -10.79
N PHE A 9 2.07 9.19 -10.84
CA PHE A 9 1.37 9.67 -9.65
C PHE A 9 0.71 8.53 -8.87
N ILE A 10 0.02 7.62 -9.55
CA ILE A 10 -0.66 6.48 -8.92
C ILE A 10 0.35 5.54 -8.26
N ILE A 11 1.44 5.20 -8.95
CA ILE A 11 2.48 4.32 -8.38
C ILE A 11 3.14 4.98 -7.18
N LYS A 12 3.53 6.27 -7.29
CA LYS A 12 4.20 6.98 -6.21
C LYS A 12 3.30 7.17 -4.98
N HIS A 13 2.17 7.83 -5.14
CA HIS A 13 1.32 8.21 -4.01
C HIS A 13 0.37 7.10 -3.56
N GLY A 14 0.01 6.19 -4.47
CA GLY A 14 -0.89 5.08 -4.16
C GLY A 14 -0.16 3.84 -3.63
N ILE A 15 0.88 3.39 -4.33
CA ILE A 15 1.55 2.12 -4.00
C ILE A 15 2.77 2.37 -3.08
N LEU A 16 3.71 3.23 -3.49
CA LEU A 16 4.97 3.43 -2.76
C LEU A 16 4.77 4.15 -1.42
N GLU A 17 3.98 5.21 -1.39
CA GLU A 17 3.77 6.02 -0.18
C GLU A 17 2.62 5.51 0.72
N TRP A 18 1.75 4.62 0.22
CA TRP A 18 0.60 4.13 0.97
C TRP A 18 0.51 2.61 1.01
N GLY A 19 0.38 1.93 -0.13
CA GLY A 19 0.25 0.47 -0.19
C GLY A 19 1.37 -0.31 0.51
N ILE A 20 2.64 0.02 0.22
CA ILE A 20 3.80 -0.68 0.81
C ILE A 20 3.93 -0.42 2.32
N PRO A 21 3.93 0.83 2.82
CA PRO A 21 3.99 1.10 4.26
C PRO A 21 2.86 0.44 5.04
N VAL A 22 1.62 0.49 4.51
CA VAL A 22 0.46 -0.13 5.16
C VAL A 22 0.60 -1.65 5.20
N ALA A 23 1.10 -2.29 4.13
CA ALA A 23 1.36 -3.73 4.11
C ALA A 23 2.36 -4.16 5.19
N ILE A 24 3.44 -3.40 5.35
CA ILE A 24 4.45 -3.65 6.38
C ILE A 24 3.83 -3.54 7.77
N ILE A 25 3.13 -2.44 8.06
CA ILE A 25 2.49 -2.22 9.36
C ILE A 25 1.46 -3.32 9.66
N TYR A 26 0.65 -3.69 8.68
CA TYR A 26 -0.36 -4.74 8.83
C TYR A 26 0.27 -6.11 9.13
N ALA A 27 1.33 -6.47 8.39
CA ALA A 27 2.05 -7.72 8.65
C ALA A 27 2.60 -7.76 10.08
N PHE A 28 3.13 -6.64 10.59
CA PHE A 28 3.56 -6.52 11.99
C PHE A 28 2.40 -6.70 12.97
N ILE A 29 1.26 -6.03 12.74
CA ILE A 29 0.09 -6.12 13.64
C ILE A 29 -0.44 -7.55 13.72
N ILE A 30 -0.64 -8.21 12.57
CA ILE A 30 -1.13 -9.60 12.53
C ILE A 30 -0.17 -10.54 13.26
N THR A 31 1.13 -10.33 13.08
CA THR A 31 2.16 -11.14 13.74
C THR A 31 2.11 -10.98 15.26
N LEU A 32 1.88 -9.76 15.76
CA LEU A 32 1.71 -9.49 17.20
C LEU A 32 0.40 -10.03 17.79
N GLN A 33 -0.65 -10.17 16.96
CA GLN A 33 -1.93 -10.73 17.39
C GLN A 33 -1.93 -12.26 17.43
N GLU A 34 -0.95 -12.90 16.80
CA GLU A 34 -0.82 -14.35 16.78
C GLU A 34 -0.47 -14.85 18.19
N LYS A 35 -1.35 -15.66 18.79
CA LYS A 35 -1.20 -16.16 20.17
C LYS A 35 -0.04 -17.14 20.34
N ASP A 36 0.47 -17.67 19.25
CA ASP A 36 1.54 -18.68 19.24
C ASP A 36 2.89 -17.98 19.04
N LEU A 37 3.56 -17.69 20.16
CA LEU A 37 4.86 -17.00 20.15
C LEU A 37 5.95 -17.78 19.38
N ASN A 38 5.78 -19.08 19.13
CA ASN A 38 6.73 -19.83 18.30
C ASN A 38 6.62 -19.46 16.81
N LYS A 39 5.49 -18.91 16.37
CA LYS A 39 5.28 -18.38 15.01
C LYS A 39 5.72 -16.91 14.86
N LEU A 40 6.01 -16.22 15.97
CA LEU A 40 6.55 -14.84 15.98
C LEU A 40 7.97 -14.74 15.42
N ILE A 41 8.66 -15.85 15.16
CA ILE A 41 9.95 -15.79 14.49
C ILE A 41 9.73 -15.08 13.15
N PHE A 42 10.39 -13.92 12.96
CA PHE A 42 10.27 -13.06 11.77
C PHE A 42 10.65 -13.74 10.43
N ILE A 43 11.12 -14.99 10.49
CA ILE A 43 11.51 -15.83 9.34
C ILE A 43 10.56 -17.03 9.21
N SER A 44 9.48 -17.09 9.99
CA SER A 44 8.50 -18.18 9.86
C SER A 44 7.82 -18.12 8.50
N ASP A 45 7.54 -19.28 7.91
CA ASP A 45 6.80 -19.39 6.64
C ASP A 45 5.46 -18.63 6.73
N TYR A 46 4.82 -18.66 7.89
CA TYR A 46 3.58 -17.93 8.15
C TYR A 46 3.75 -16.41 8.01
N PHE A 47 4.81 -15.84 8.61
CA PHE A 47 5.12 -14.42 8.49
C PHE A 47 5.40 -14.03 7.02
N LEU A 48 6.22 -14.83 6.33
CA LEU A 48 6.59 -14.59 4.93
C LEU A 48 5.39 -14.69 3.98
N ILE A 49 4.48 -15.63 4.22
CA ILE A 49 3.24 -15.75 3.45
C ILE A 49 2.33 -14.54 3.70
N ASN A 50 2.16 -14.14 4.97
CA ASN A 50 1.32 -13.00 5.32
C ASN A 50 1.85 -11.67 4.76
N ILE A 51 3.16 -11.43 4.83
CA ILE A 51 3.74 -10.21 4.26
C ILE A 51 3.63 -10.20 2.73
N ALA A 52 3.81 -11.35 2.06
CA ALA A 52 3.65 -11.46 0.61
C ALA A 52 2.21 -11.18 0.18
N ILE A 53 1.22 -11.81 0.82
CA ILE A 53 -0.20 -11.60 0.55
C ILE A 53 -0.57 -10.14 0.82
N SER A 54 -0.13 -9.58 1.94
CA SER A 54 -0.40 -8.20 2.33
C SER A 54 0.18 -7.22 1.32
N CYS A 55 1.43 -7.40 0.90
CA CYS A 55 2.06 -6.55 -0.11
C CYS A 55 1.26 -6.55 -1.42
N ILE A 56 0.76 -7.70 -1.87
CA ILE A 56 -0.07 -7.79 -3.08
C ILE A 56 -1.42 -7.08 -2.85
N ALA A 57 -2.13 -7.41 -1.77
CA ALA A 57 -3.46 -6.87 -1.48
C ALA A 57 -3.44 -5.34 -1.31
N PHE A 58 -2.50 -4.82 -0.53
CA PHE A 58 -2.35 -3.38 -0.30
C PHE A 58 -1.74 -2.65 -1.48
N SER A 59 -0.96 -3.30 -2.36
CA SER A 59 -0.53 -2.69 -3.63
C SER A 59 -1.71 -2.52 -4.59
N ILE A 60 -2.61 -3.49 -4.67
CA ILE A 60 -3.85 -3.39 -5.44
C ILE A 60 -4.73 -2.27 -4.86
N GLY A 61 -4.95 -2.28 -3.55
CA GLY A 61 -5.69 -1.21 -2.86
C GLY A 61 -5.05 0.17 -3.06
N GLY A 62 -3.73 0.25 -2.94
CA GLY A 62 -2.93 1.45 -3.18
C GLY A 62 -3.05 1.97 -4.60
N TYR A 63 -3.11 1.09 -5.60
CA TYR A 63 -3.38 1.49 -6.99
C TYR A 63 -4.75 2.15 -7.15
N PHE A 64 -5.81 1.53 -6.61
CA PHE A 64 -7.16 2.12 -6.64
C PHE A 64 -7.24 3.44 -5.87
N PHE A 65 -6.59 3.51 -4.72
CA PHE A 65 -6.50 4.73 -3.91
C PHE A 65 -5.75 5.84 -4.65
N GLY A 66 -4.59 5.55 -5.25
CA GLY A 66 -3.85 6.49 -6.09
C GLY A 66 -4.66 6.97 -7.30
N TYR A 67 -5.43 6.07 -7.92
CA TYR A 67 -6.35 6.43 -9.00
C TYR A 67 -7.48 7.36 -8.53
N PHE A 68 -8.05 7.10 -7.37
CA PHE A 68 -9.07 7.95 -6.74
C PHE A 68 -8.52 9.33 -6.40
N MET A 69 -7.34 9.41 -5.77
CA MET A 69 -6.65 10.67 -5.47
C MET A 69 -6.36 11.47 -6.74
N TRP A 70 -5.91 10.81 -7.81
CA TRP A 70 -5.69 11.46 -9.10
C TRP A 70 -6.98 12.07 -9.67
N LYS A 71 -8.11 11.36 -9.55
CA LYS A 71 -9.43 11.84 -9.99
C LYS A 71 -9.88 13.05 -9.19
N ILE A 72 -9.60 13.10 -7.88
CA ILE A 72 -9.89 14.26 -7.03
C ILE A 72 -9.01 15.45 -7.42
N ARG A 73 -7.70 15.24 -7.60
CA ARG A 73 -6.76 16.29 -7.99
C ARG A 73 -7.15 16.94 -9.31
N LYS A 74 -7.56 16.16 -10.32
CA LYS A 74 -8.07 16.71 -11.60
C LYS A 74 -9.34 17.55 -11.47
N LYS A 75 -10.15 17.32 -10.42
CA LYS A 75 -11.37 18.10 -10.15
C LYS A 75 -11.09 19.42 -9.42
N LYS A 76 -9.91 19.56 -8.79
CA LYS A 76 -9.45 20.85 -8.28
C LYS A 76 -8.64 21.53 -9.40
N PRO A 77 -9.19 22.52 -10.13
CA PRO A 77 -8.33 23.42 -10.88
C PRO A 77 -7.32 24.01 -9.89
N ASP A 78 -6.04 24.06 -10.27
CA ASP A 78 -5.01 24.72 -9.45
C ASP A 78 -5.55 26.09 -9.04
N LYS A 79 -5.90 26.25 -7.77
CA LYS A 79 -5.90 27.57 -7.16
C LYS A 79 -4.42 27.89 -7.00
N ILE A 80 -3.84 28.43 -8.07
CA ILE A 80 -2.57 29.14 -8.04
C ILE A 80 -2.87 30.41 -7.25
N GLU A 81 -2.49 30.41 -5.97
CA GLU A 81 -2.10 31.63 -5.24
C GLU A 81 -0.58 31.78 -5.35
#